data_AF-A0A925M7I0-F1
#
_entry.id   AF-A0A925M7I0-F1
#
_cell.length_a   1.000
_cell.length_b   1.000
_cell.length_c   1.000
_cell.angle_alpha   90.00
_cell.angle_beta   90.00
_cell.angle_gamma   90.00
#
_symmetry.space_group_name_H-M   'P 1'
#
loop_
_entity.id
_entity.type
_entity.pdbx_description
1 polymer ?
#
loop_
_entity_poly.entity_id
_entity_poly.type
_entity_poly.pdbx_seq_one_letter_code
_entity_poly.pdbx_strand_id
1 'polypeptide(L)'
;MLQITQSPQAPVLVQQRFSILGVASPSYAGSNLMMTIDGQFRATGPVIDVDGTWQVDFLFQQAGNRRLKLEVGTDSAELTIPVVATAPQARQLRFTQVPTRLPVLQSATVGGTAANFPDGSALILRADQQFDLAKPFVNA
;
A
#
# COMPACT_ATOMS: atom_id res chain seq x y z
N MET A 1 9.79 19.37 -17.75
CA MET A 1 9.32 18.02 -17.38
C MET A 1 8.85 18.06 -15.93
N LEU A 2 7.68 17.50 -15.62
CA LEU A 2 7.16 17.32 -14.26
C LEU A 2 7.18 15.82 -13.91
N GLN A 3 7.69 15.47 -12.72
CA GLN A 3 7.79 14.08 -12.26
C GLN A 3 7.49 13.96 -10.76
N ILE A 4 6.80 12.89 -10.38
CA ILE A 4 6.64 12.47 -9.00
C ILE A 4 7.80 11.54 -8.65
N THR A 5 8.53 11.84 -7.57
CA THR A 5 9.68 11.04 -7.12
C THR A 5 9.35 10.20 -5.89
N GLN A 6 8.41 10.64 -5.06
CA GLN A 6 7.96 9.90 -3.88
C GLN A 6 6.45 10.02 -3.70
N SER A 7 5.80 8.89 -3.43
CA SER A 7 4.38 8.79 -3.12
C SER A 7 4.14 7.61 -2.15
N PRO A 8 2.98 7.54 -1.48
CA PRO A 8 2.64 6.42 -0.63
C PRO A 8 2.76 5.06 -1.35
N GLN A 9 3.49 4.13 -0.76
CA GLN A 9 3.72 2.78 -1.32
C GLN A 9 2.70 1.74 -0.83
N ALA A 10 1.88 2.11 0.16
CA ALA A 10 0.81 1.30 0.73
C ALA A 10 -0.49 2.13 0.76
N PRO A 11 -1.66 1.49 0.88
CA PRO A 11 -2.91 2.21 1.06
C PRO A 11 -2.83 3.19 2.23
N VAL A 12 -3.30 4.42 2.01
CA VAL A 12 -3.38 5.44 3.05
C VAL A 12 -4.73 5.37 3.75
N LEU A 13 -4.77 5.68 5.04
CA LEU A 13 -6.03 5.76 5.74
C LEU A 13 -6.77 7.07 5.42
N VAL A 14 -8.09 7.02 5.49
CA VAL A 14 -8.91 8.24 5.55
C VAL A 14 -8.39 9.16 6.65
N GLN A 15 -8.25 10.45 6.34
CA GLN A 15 -7.70 11.51 7.19
C GLN A 15 -6.22 11.35 7.58
N GLN A 16 -5.53 10.30 7.13
CA GLN A 16 -4.09 10.20 7.30
C GLN A 16 -3.39 11.20 6.38
N ARG A 17 -2.52 12.02 6.98
CA ARG A 17 -1.62 12.91 6.25
C ARG A 17 -0.48 12.10 5.64
N PHE A 18 -0.12 12.45 4.42
CA PHE A 18 1.06 11.95 3.73
C PHE A 18 1.62 13.05 2.84
N SER A 19 2.86 12.85 2.39
CA SER A 19 3.53 13.77 1.48
C SER A 19 3.74 13.10 0.12
N ILE A 20 3.60 13.89 -0.93
CA ILE A 20 4.05 13.55 -2.28
C ILE A 20 5.17 14.53 -2.63
N LEU A 21 6.28 13.98 -3.10
CA LEU A 21 7.43 14.77 -3.53
C LEU A 21 7.65 14.56 -5.02
N GLY A 22 8.25 15.55 -5.64
CA GLY A 22 8.68 15.44 -7.02
C GLY A 22 9.62 16.55 -7.44
N VAL A 23 9.87 16.55 -8.75
CA VAL A 23 10.71 17.53 -9.42
C VAL A 23 9.99 18.06 -10.65
N ALA A 24 10.26 19.31 -10.98
CA ALA A 24 9.84 19.98 -12.20
C ALA A 24 11.05 20.63 -12.86
N SER A 25 10.91 21.10 -14.10
CA SER A 25 11.92 21.95 -14.71
C SER A 25 12.15 23.20 -13.84
N PRO A 26 13.40 23.59 -13.51
CA PRO A 26 13.68 24.83 -12.79
C PRO A 26 13.14 26.09 -13.47
N SER A 27 12.83 26.03 -14.76
CA SER A 27 12.13 27.09 -15.49
C SER A 27 10.72 27.40 -14.94
N TYR A 28 10.14 26.50 -14.15
CA TYR A 28 8.85 26.70 -13.48
C TYR A 28 9.00 27.17 -12.02
N ALA A 29 10.21 27.47 -11.55
CA ALA A 29 10.43 27.97 -10.19
C ALA A 29 9.52 29.16 -9.87
N GLY A 30 8.96 29.16 -8.66
CA GLY A 30 7.99 30.16 -8.20
C GLY A 30 6.56 29.98 -8.73
N SER A 31 6.33 29.04 -9.65
CA SER A 31 4.98 28.71 -10.13
C SER A 31 4.29 27.72 -9.19
N ASN A 32 2.97 27.82 -9.05
CA ASN A 32 2.17 26.81 -8.37
C ASN A 32 1.89 25.61 -9.29
N LEU A 33 1.95 24.40 -8.73
CA LEU A 33 1.33 23.24 -9.35
C LEU A 33 -0.19 23.36 -9.26
N MET A 34 -0.89 22.93 -10.31
CA MET A 34 -2.33 22.71 -10.26
C MET A 34 -2.63 21.25 -9.95
N MET A 35 -3.47 21.02 -8.94
CA MET A 35 -3.93 19.69 -8.57
C MET A 35 -5.35 19.46 -9.08
N THR A 36 -5.59 18.32 -9.72
CA THR A 36 -6.93 17.83 -10.04
C THR A 36 -7.13 16.46 -9.41
N ILE A 37 -8.17 16.30 -8.59
CA ILE A 37 -8.52 15.05 -7.92
C ILE A 37 -9.77 14.46 -8.57
N ASP A 38 -9.68 13.19 -8.94
CA ASP A 38 -10.74 12.40 -9.59
C ASP A 38 -11.33 13.10 -10.83
N GLY A 39 -10.55 13.97 -11.48
CA GLY A 39 -10.98 14.76 -12.65
C GLY A 39 -11.97 15.89 -12.33
N GLN A 40 -12.36 16.08 -11.07
CA GLN A 40 -13.46 16.97 -10.68
C GLN A 40 -12.99 18.13 -9.82
N PHE A 41 -12.24 17.84 -8.75
CA PHE A 41 -11.86 18.84 -7.77
C PHE A 41 -10.51 19.45 -8.16
N ARG A 42 -10.50 20.76 -8.41
CA ARG A 42 -9.29 21.51 -8.73
C ARG A 42 -8.86 22.36 -7.54
N ALA A 43 -7.57 22.33 -7.24
CA ALA A 43 -6.97 23.11 -6.17
C ALA A 43 -5.59 23.62 -6.58
N THR A 44 -5.21 24.78 -6.06
CA THR A 44 -3.84 25.27 -6.14
C THR A 44 -2.97 24.44 -5.21
N GLY A 45 -1.93 23.83 -5.77
CA GLY A 45 -0.94 23.00 -5.08
C GLY A 45 0.30 23.80 -4.66
N PRO A 46 1.39 23.09 -4.33
CA PRO A 46 2.59 23.72 -3.80
C PRO A 46 3.28 24.56 -4.87
N VAL A 47 4.12 25.49 -4.39
CA VAL A 47 5.03 26.26 -5.24
C VAL A 47 6.25 25.40 -5.54
N ILE A 48 6.73 25.46 -6.79
CA ILE A 48 7.98 24.82 -7.21
C ILE A 48 9.15 25.67 -6.73
N ASP A 49 10.10 25.06 -6.02
CA ASP A 49 11.29 25.73 -5.52
C ASP A 49 12.29 26.06 -6.65
N VAL A 50 13.29 26.89 -6.35
CA VAL A 50 14.30 27.38 -7.29
C VAL A 50 15.10 26.25 -7.95
N ASP A 51 15.31 25.14 -7.25
CA ASP A 51 15.99 23.95 -7.76
C ASP A 51 15.06 23.00 -8.54
N GLY A 52 13.78 23.37 -8.67
CA GLY A 52 12.75 22.58 -9.33
C GLY A 52 12.06 21.54 -8.43
N THR A 53 12.44 21.41 -7.16
CA THR A 53 11.78 20.50 -6.23
C THR A 53 10.41 21.02 -5.80
N TRP A 54 9.53 20.10 -5.42
CA TRP A 54 8.24 20.45 -4.84
C TRP A 54 7.77 19.35 -3.88
N GLN A 55 6.97 19.75 -2.89
CA GLN A 55 6.33 18.84 -1.95
C GLN A 55 4.91 19.30 -1.69
N VAL A 56 3.96 18.35 -1.65
CA VAL A 56 2.61 18.59 -1.17
C VAL A 56 2.29 17.64 -0.03
N ASP A 57 1.79 18.21 1.07
CA ASP A 57 1.19 17.45 2.16
C ASP A 57 -0.32 17.39 1.97
N PHE A 58 -0.87 16.19 1.96
CA PHE A 58 -2.27 15.98 1.60
C PHE A 58 -2.93 14.91 2.49
N LEU A 59 -4.26 14.93 2.52
CA LEU A 59 -5.08 13.89 3.12
C LEU A 59 -6.37 13.71 2.31
N PHE A 60 -6.90 12.50 2.29
CA PHE A 60 -8.22 12.21 1.71
C PHE A 60 -9.26 12.00 2.80
N GLN A 61 -10.44 12.58 2.61
CA GLN A 61 -11.54 12.46 3.58
C GLN A 61 -12.41 11.22 3.37
N GLN A 62 -12.23 10.52 2.24
CA GLN A 62 -13.08 9.40 1.85
C GLN A 62 -12.24 8.30 1.20
N ALA A 63 -12.61 7.05 1.50
CA ALA A 63 -12.01 5.87 0.91
C ALA A 63 -12.28 5.79 -0.60
N GLY A 64 -11.48 4.99 -1.30
CA GLY A 64 -11.53 4.80 -2.75
C GLY A 64 -10.16 4.91 -3.41
N ASN A 65 -10.10 4.54 -4.68
CA ASN A 65 -8.91 4.76 -5.51
C ASN A 65 -8.94 6.19 -6.04
N ARG A 66 -8.13 7.07 -5.46
CA ARG A 66 -8.12 8.51 -5.75
C ARG A 66 -7.09 8.83 -6.81
N ARG A 67 -7.53 9.33 -7.96
CA ARG A 67 -6.63 9.76 -9.04
C ARG A 67 -6.24 11.21 -8.81
N LEU A 68 -4.96 11.45 -8.59
CA LEU A 68 -4.38 12.79 -8.50
C LEU A 68 -3.63 13.09 -9.79
N LYS A 69 -3.94 14.23 -10.38
CA LYS A 69 -3.19 14.83 -11.48
C LYS A 69 -2.54 16.13 -11.01
N LEU A 70 -1.26 16.29 -11.31
CA LEU A 70 -0.46 17.49 -11.08
C LEU A 70 -0.11 18.10 -12.43
N GLU A 71 -0.23 19.42 -12.57
CA GLU A 71 -0.01 20.13 -13.83
C GLU A 71 0.74 21.45 -13.61
N VAL A 72 1.65 21.79 -14.53
CA VAL A 72 2.27 23.13 -14.62
C VAL A 72 2.65 23.42 -16.06
N GLY A 73 2.19 24.56 -16.59
CA GLY A 73 2.34 24.87 -18.01
C GLY A 73 1.72 23.76 -18.89
N THR A 74 2.54 23.13 -19.73
CA THR A 74 2.14 21.99 -20.58
C THR A 74 2.48 20.63 -19.98
N ASP A 75 3.18 20.60 -18.84
CA ASP A 75 3.63 19.37 -18.21
C ASP A 75 2.58 18.84 -17.23
N SER A 76 2.47 17.51 -17.15
CA SER A 76 1.59 16.86 -16.17
C SER A 76 2.17 15.55 -15.68
N ALA A 77 1.78 15.17 -14.46
CA ALA A 77 2.10 13.89 -13.84
C ALA A 77 0.86 13.38 -13.11
N GLU A 78 0.66 12.06 -13.10
CA GLU A 78 -0.51 11.44 -12.50
C GLU A 78 -0.13 10.25 -11.63
N LEU A 79 -0.91 10.03 -10.57
CA LEU A 79 -0.82 8.86 -9.72
C LEU A 79 -2.20 8.49 -9.15
N THR A 80 -2.39 7.22 -8.82
CA THR A 80 -3.58 6.74 -8.12
C THR A 80 -3.21 6.29 -6.72
N ILE A 81 -3.89 6.84 -5.70
CA ILE A 81 -3.70 6.49 -4.29
C ILE A 81 -4.87 5.64 -3.82
N PRO A 82 -4.64 4.38 -3.39
CA PRO A 82 -5.64 3.61 -2.66
C PRO A 82 -5.85 4.23 -1.28
N VAL A 83 -7.07 4.71 -1.00
CA VAL A 83 -7.47 5.23 0.31
C VAL A 83 -8.44 4.25 0.95
N VAL A 84 -8.17 3.83 2.18
CA VAL A 84 -8.99 2.86 2.91
C VAL A 84 -9.51 3.46 4.22
N ALA A 85 -10.70 3.04 4.66
CA ALA A 85 -11.27 3.51 5.92
C ALA A 85 -10.59 2.87 7.15
N THR A 86 -10.09 1.64 6.98
CA THR A 86 -9.42 0.86 8.03
C THR A 86 -8.18 0.22 7.45
N ALA A 87 -7.11 0.14 8.24
CA ALA A 87 -5.89 -0.52 7.80
C ALA A 87 -6.18 -2.02 7.58
N PRO A 88 -5.63 -2.64 6.52
CA PRO A 88 -5.72 -4.08 6.37
C PRO A 88 -5.10 -4.75 7.61
N GLN A 89 -5.86 -5.63 8.24
CA GLN A 89 -5.37 -6.35 9.41
C GLN A 89 -4.24 -7.29 8.99
N ALA A 90 -3.17 -7.32 9.78
CA ALA A 90 -2.05 -8.21 9.52
C ALA A 90 -2.53 -9.66 9.48
N ARG A 91 -2.05 -10.41 8.48
CA ARG A 91 -2.23 -11.86 8.40
C ARG A 91 -1.57 -12.52 9.60
N GLN A 92 -2.29 -13.37 10.30
CA GLN A 92 -1.77 -14.08 11.46
C GLN A 92 -2.01 -15.58 11.30
N LEU A 93 -0.95 -16.36 11.52
CA LEU A 93 -1.01 -17.81 11.61
C LEU A 93 -0.59 -18.22 13.02
N ARG A 94 -1.32 -19.15 13.62
CA ARG A 94 -0.98 -19.72 14.92
C ARG A 94 -1.24 -21.20 14.90
N PHE A 95 -0.32 -21.99 15.47
CA PHE A 95 -0.62 -23.37 15.78
C PHE A 95 -1.48 -23.44 17.04
N THR A 96 -2.52 -24.26 17.00
CA THR A 96 -3.41 -24.53 18.14
C THR A 96 -3.23 -25.94 18.68
N GLN A 97 -2.76 -26.85 17.83
CA GLN A 97 -2.48 -28.23 18.21
C GLN A 97 -1.20 -28.68 17.52
N VAL A 98 -0.14 -28.88 18.30
CA VAL A 98 1.13 -29.44 17.82
C VAL A 98 1.43 -30.70 18.62
N PRO A 99 1.62 -31.85 17.96
CA PRO A 99 2.05 -33.07 18.64
C PRO A 99 3.40 -32.85 19.34
N THR A 100 3.48 -33.19 20.63
CA THR A 100 4.72 -33.05 21.41
C THR A 100 5.73 -34.16 21.11
N ARG A 101 5.25 -35.32 20.64
CA ARG A 101 6.07 -36.42 20.14
C ARG A 101 5.39 -37.02 18.91
N LEU A 102 6.20 -37.36 17.92
CA LEU A 102 5.79 -38.00 16.68
C LEU A 102 6.55 -39.34 16.57
N PRO A 103 5.86 -40.48 16.73
CA PRO A 103 6.48 -41.78 16.51
C PRO A 103 6.93 -41.94 15.05
N VAL A 104 8.02 -42.68 14.86
CA VAL A 104 8.60 -42.94 13.55
C VAL A 104 7.58 -43.67 12.66
N LEU A 105 7.47 -43.26 11.40
CA LEU A 105 6.54 -43.79 10.39
C LEU A 105 5.05 -43.63 10.72
N GLN A 106 4.68 -42.70 11.60
CA GLN A 106 3.28 -42.35 11.85
C GLN A 106 2.94 -40.94 11.36
N SER A 107 1.67 -40.76 10.97
CA SER A 107 1.11 -39.44 10.69
C SER A 107 0.55 -38.82 11.97
N ALA A 108 0.53 -37.49 12.03
CA ALA A 108 -0.20 -36.77 13.05
C ALA A 108 -0.86 -35.54 12.44
N THR A 109 -1.89 -35.04 13.12
CA THR A 109 -2.57 -33.81 12.75
C THR A 109 -1.94 -32.64 13.48
N VAL A 110 -1.61 -31.59 12.71
CA VAL A 110 -1.26 -30.27 13.25
C VAL A 110 -2.45 -29.34 13.01
N GLY A 111 -2.98 -28.78 14.09
CA GLY A 111 -4.06 -27.79 14.04
C GLY A 111 -3.52 -26.36 14.09
N GLY A 112 -4.22 -25.45 13.43
CA GLY A 112 -3.89 -24.02 13.49
C GLY A 112 -5.06 -23.13 13.11
N THR A 113 -4.90 -21.83 13.38
CA THR A 113 -5.82 -20.77 12.98
C THR A 113 -5.14 -19.83 12.02
N ALA A 114 -5.86 -19.38 11.00
CA ALA A 114 -5.44 -18.36 10.05
C ALA A 114 -6.40 -17.17 10.11
N ALA A 115 -5.94 -16.04 10.64
CA ALA A 115 -6.72 -14.80 10.69
C ALA A 115 -6.31 -13.87 9.54
N ASN A 116 -7.28 -13.22 8.93
CA ASN A 116 -7.11 -12.24 7.83
C ASN A 116 -6.53 -12.84 6.55
N PHE A 117 -6.72 -14.15 6.36
CA PHE A 117 -6.49 -14.83 5.09
C PHE A 117 -7.83 -14.96 4.35
N PRO A 118 -7.86 -14.74 3.03
CA PRO A 118 -8.99 -15.14 2.21
C PRO A 118 -9.30 -16.63 2.38
N ASP A 119 -10.58 -17.00 2.32
CA ASP A 119 -10.98 -18.40 2.26
C ASP A 119 -10.34 -19.11 1.05
N GLY A 120 -9.95 -20.37 1.23
CA GLY A 120 -9.21 -21.14 0.23
C GLY A 120 -7.75 -20.74 0.04
N SER A 121 -7.19 -19.84 0.87
CA SER A 121 -5.76 -19.51 0.80
C SER A 121 -4.90 -20.74 1.05
N ALA A 122 -3.98 -21.04 0.11
CA ALA A 122 -3.00 -22.10 0.28
C ALA A 122 -1.94 -21.73 1.33
N LEU A 123 -1.67 -22.66 2.23
CA LEU A 123 -0.62 -22.57 3.24
C LEU A 123 0.46 -23.63 2.95
N ILE A 124 1.63 -23.45 3.55
CA ILE A 124 2.69 -24.45 3.54
C ILE A 124 3.14 -24.68 4.98
N LEU A 125 3.03 -25.91 5.45
CA LEU A 125 3.64 -26.34 6.70
C LEU A 125 5.07 -26.77 6.41
N ARG A 126 6.03 -26.16 7.10
CA ARG A 126 7.46 -26.50 6.97
C ARG A 126 8.05 -27.02 8.27
N ALA A 127 8.90 -28.02 8.18
CA ALA A 127 9.88 -28.34 9.21
C ALA A 127 11.14 -27.51 8.99
N ASP A 128 11.64 -26.89 10.05
CA ASP A 128 12.91 -26.14 10.10
C ASP A 128 13.03 -25.07 9.00
N GLN A 129 11.88 -24.60 8.48
CA GLN A 129 11.76 -23.69 7.34
C GLN A 129 12.34 -24.23 6.02
N GLN A 130 12.77 -25.49 5.97
CA GLN A 130 13.47 -26.10 4.83
C GLN A 130 12.63 -27.16 4.12
N PHE A 131 11.88 -27.97 4.86
CA PHE A 131 11.17 -29.12 4.30
C PHE A 131 9.67 -28.87 4.30
N ASP A 132 9.06 -28.85 3.12
CA ASP A 132 7.60 -28.78 2.97
C ASP A 132 6.97 -30.11 3.41
N LEU A 133 6.19 -30.08 4.50
CA LEU A 133 5.52 -31.25 5.08
C LEU A 133 4.11 -31.43 4.55
N ALA A 134 3.37 -30.32 4.39
CA ALA A 134 1.98 -30.34 3.97
C ALA A 134 1.57 -29.00 3.35
N LYS A 135 0.50 -29.01 2.55
CA LYS A 135 -0.07 -27.82 1.92
C LYS A 135 -1.58 -27.70 2.22
N PRO A 136 -1.95 -27.33 3.46
CA PRO A 136 -3.34 -27.17 3.82
C PRO A 136 -3.92 -25.88 3.21
N PHE A 137 -5.25 -25.77 3.27
CA PHE A 137 -5.98 -24.56 2.86
C PHE A 137 -6.66 -23.92 4.07
N VAL A 138 -6.79 -22.60 4.06
CA VAL A 138 -7.63 -21.88 5.00
C VAL A 138 -9.09 -22.17 4.66
N ASN A 139 -9.85 -22.62 5.66
CA ASN A 139 -11.30 -22.76 5.57
C ASN A 139 -11.93 -21.76 6.55
N ALA A 140 -12.86 -20.94 6.08
CA ALA A 140 -13.61 -19.98 6.88
C ALA A 140 -14.62 -20.63 7.83
#